data_AF-A0A4Y3QME3-F1
#
_entry.id   AF-A0A4Y3QME3-F1
#
_cell.length_a   1.000
_cell.length_b   1.000
_cell.length_c   1.000
_cell.angle_alpha   90.00
_cell.angle_beta   90.00
_cell.angle_gamma   90.00
#
_symmetry.space_group_name_H-M   'P 1'
#
loop_
_entity.id
_entity.type
_entity.pdbx_description
1 polymer ?
#
loop_
_entity_poly.entity_id
_entity_poly.type
_entity_poly.pdbx_seq_one_letter_code
_entity_poly.pdbx_strand_id
1 'polypeptide(L)'
;MGRTKEAIAEGLSIATAAARLAVRNRILVDTIARGGQFDGEVFAELARETLRSLADEQDQAAERVTHQRKRAWGRFSDSSGTHDYRDRDTRNLRRRAKQSRGVAKELRALADDPERVKALVGDARIAAWGDVEANLSQRLDVEGMTADADPEYAQMRKARMDALRMVDLARLASQAKRRAKDRAAADEAKEPSDAAESGKSGKKKKSTAR
;
A
#
# COMPACT_ATOMS: atom_id res chain seq x y z
N MET A 1 -7.98 36.33 15.65
CA MET A 1 -8.03 35.57 14.38
C MET A 1 -9.18 34.56 14.45
N GLY A 2 -9.73 34.09 13.32
CA GLY A 2 -10.99 33.33 13.32
C GLY A 2 -10.83 31.84 13.01
N ARG A 3 -11.52 30.98 13.79
CA ARG A 3 -11.56 29.49 13.74
C ARG A 3 -11.77 28.82 12.37
N THR A 4 -12.05 29.58 11.31
CA THR A 4 -12.10 29.07 9.93
C THR A 4 -10.76 29.15 9.22
N LYS A 5 -9.90 30.14 9.53
CA LYS A 5 -8.56 30.25 8.95
C LYS A 5 -7.66 29.14 9.48
N GLU A 6 -7.66 28.92 10.81
CA GLU A 6 -6.96 27.82 11.47
C GLU A 6 -7.33 26.46 10.84
N ALA A 7 -8.63 26.17 10.72
CA ALA A 7 -9.12 24.92 10.14
C ALA A 7 -8.81 24.75 8.63
N ILE A 8 -8.60 25.85 7.89
CA ILE A 8 -8.11 25.79 6.51
C ILE A 8 -6.60 25.51 6.50
N ALA A 9 -5.81 26.15 7.37
CA ALA A 9 -4.38 25.89 7.48
C ALA A 9 -4.06 24.45 7.92
N GLU A 10 -4.85 23.91 8.86
CA GLU A 10 -4.81 22.50 9.27
C GLU A 10 -5.12 21.56 8.10
N GLY A 11 -6.23 21.81 7.38
CA GLY A 11 -6.61 21.01 6.22
C GLY A 11 -5.59 21.08 5.08
N LEU A 12 -4.95 22.24 4.88
CA LEU A 12 -3.87 22.42 3.93
C LEU A 12 -2.63 21.63 4.35
N SER A 13 -2.25 21.64 5.63
CA SER A 13 -1.12 20.85 6.17
C SER A 13 -1.31 19.35 5.94
N ILE A 14 -2.52 18.83 6.19
CA ILE A 14 -2.85 17.42 5.92
C ILE A 14 -2.77 17.11 4.42
N ALA A 15 -3.33 17.97 3.57
CA ALA A 15 -3.32 17.77 2.12
C ALA A 15 -1.91 17.88 1.50
N THR A 16 -1.06 18.79 1.97
CA THR A 16 0.34 18.88 1.51
C THR A 16 1.20 17.73 2.01
N ALA A 17 0.93 17.20 3.21
CA ALA A 17 1.56 15.97 3.68
C ALA A 17 1.16 14.75 2.80
N ALA A 18 -0.11 14.65 2.40
CA ALA A 18 -0.58 13.62 1.48
C ALA A 18 0.07 13.76 0.08
N ALA A 19 0.16 14.99 -0.45
CA ALA A 19 0.85 15.26 -1.71
C ALA A 19 2.35 14.90 -1.64
N ARG A 20 3.04 15.26 -0.56
CA ARG A 20 4.45 14.89 -0.32
C ARG A 20 4.64 13.37 -0.30
N LEU A 21 3.73 12.63 0.33
CA LEU A 21 3.76 11.17 0.36
C LEU A 21 3.55 10.55 -1.03
N ALA A 22 2.61 11.07 -1.81
CA ALA A 22 2.36 10.60 -3.18
C ALA A 22 3.60 10.84 -4.08
N VAL A 23 4.19 12.04 -4.04
CA VAL A 23 5.40 12.38 -4.81
C VAL A 23 6.60 11.54 -4.36
N ARG A 24 6.83 11.37 -3.05
CA ARG A 24 7.87 10.50 -2.48
C ARG A 24 7.77 9.07 -3.00
N ASN A 25 6.58 8.47 -2.90
CA ASN A 25 6.35 7.11 -3.38
C ASN A 25 6.62 6.99 -4.88
N ARG A 26 6.24 8.00 -5.67
CA ARG A 26 6.48 8.00 -7.11
C ARG A 26 7.96 8.18 -7.46
N ILE A 27 8.70 9.02 -6.73
CA ILE A 27 10.17 9.13 -6.84
C ILE A 27 10.81 7.76 -6.63
N LEU A 28 10.50 7.07 -5.53
CA LEU A 28 11.06 5.75 -5.22
C LEU A 28 10.82 4.71 -6.33
N VAL A 29 9.60 4.65 -6.88
CA VAL A 29 9.28 3.70 -7.95
C VAL A 29 9.98 4.06 -9.27
N ASP A 30 10.10 5.35 -9.60
CA ASP A 30 10.70 5.77 -10.87
C ASP A 30 12.22 5.71 -10.86
N THR A 31 12.87 6.13 -9.77
CA THR A 31 14.34 6.16 -9.73
C THR A 31 14.95 4.82 -9.37
N ILE A 32 14.38 4.10 -8.40
CA ILE A 32 15.02 2.89 -7.85
C ILE A 32 14.43 1.62 -8.46
N ALA A 33 13.10 1.47 -8.47
CA ALA A 33 12.49 0.25 -9.02
C ALA A 33 12.55 0.19 -10.57
N ARG A 34 12.67 1.33 -11.24
CA ARG A 34 12.76 1.44 -12.71
C ARG A 34 14.11 1.95 -13.24
N GLY A 35 15.07 2.26 -12.36
CA GLY A 35 16.40 2.74 -12.76
C GLY A 35 16.43 4.13 -13.41
N GLY A 36 15.39 4.94 -13.23
CA GLY A 36 15.30 6.29 -13.77
C GLY A 36 16.21 7.29 -13.04
N GLN A 37 16.53 8.38 -13.71
CA GLN A 37 17.22 9.53 -13.09
C GLN A 37 16.20 10.46 -12.42
N PHE A 38 16.60 11.18 -11.37
CA PHE A 38 15.76 12.19 -10.75
C PHE A 38 15.74 13.47 -11.60
N ASP A 39 14.58 13.82 -12.14
CA ASP A 39 14.33 15.10 -12.81
C ASP A 39 13.34 15.94 -11.97
N GLY A 40 13.80 17.11 -11.53
CA GLY A 40 13.02 18.01 -10.68
C GLY A 40 11.78 18.57 -11.36
N GLU A 41 11.80 18.82 -12.67
CA GLU A 41 10.66 19.39 -13.40
C GLU A 41 9.57 18.35 -13.66
N VAL A 42 9.98 17.10 -13.95
CA VAL A 42 9.04 15.96 -14.09
C VAL A 42 8.29 15.73 -12.78
N PHE A 43 8.99 15.70 -11.64
CA PHE A 43 8.33 15.56 -10.33
C PHE A 43 7.60 16.83 -9.88
N ALA A 44 7.97 18.01 -10.38
CA ALA A 44 7.21 19.25 -10.17
C ALA A 44 5.85 19.21 -10.89
N GLU A 45 5.77 18.71 -12.13
CA GLU A 45 4.46 18.59 -12.79
C GLU A 45 3.57 17.55 -12.11
N LEU A 46 4.13 16.38 -11.75
CA LEU A 46 3.41 15.39 -10.93
C LEU A 46 2.88 16.00 -9.62
N ALA A 47 3.68 16.83 -8.94
CA ALA A 47 3.27 17.51 -7.72
C ALA A 47 2.11 18.50 -8.01
N ARG A 48 2.17 19.25 -9.11
CA ARG A 48 1.09 20.16 -9.55
C ARG A 48 -0.21 19.40 -9.87
N GLU A 49 -0.13 18.30 -10.62
CA GLU A 49 -1.26 17.40 -10.89
C GLU A 49 -1.87 16.86 -9.58
N THR A 50 -1.03 16.37 -8.66
CA THR A 50 -1.45 15.83 -7.37
C THR A 50 -2.18 16.89 -6.53
N LEU A 51 -1.63 18.11 -6.45
CA LEU A 51 -2.23 19.23 -5.71
C LEU A 51 -3.56 19.68 -6.32
N ARG A 52 -3.67 19.69 -7.66
CA ARG A 52 -4.92 20.00 -8.38
C ARG A 52 -5.98 18.94 -8.15
N SER A 53 -5.62 17.65 -8.25
CA SER A 53 -6.51 16.52 -7.91
C SER A 53 -7.05 16.62 -6.49
N LEU A 54 -6.17 16.87 -5.50
CA LEU A 54 -6.58 17.07 -4.10
C LEU A 54 -7.48 18.30 -3.94
N ALA A 55 -7.27 19.38 -4.69
CA ALA A 55 -8.14 20.55 -4.65
C ALA A 55 -9.55 20.23 -5.17
N ASP A 56 -9.65 19.48 -6.27
CA ASP A 56 -10.92 19.06 -6.86
C ASP A 56 -11.68 18.09 -5.93
N GLU A 57 -10.99 17.16 -5.26
CA GLU A 57 -11.57 16.32 -4.20
C GLU A 57 -12.15 17.15 -3.03
N GLN A 58 -11.46 18.23 -2.64
CA GLN A 58 -11.95 19.14 -1.59
C GLN A 58 -13.17 19.95 -2.04
N ASP A 59 -13.24 20.39 -3.30
CA ASP A 59 -14.44 21.05 -3.82
C ASP A 59 -15.63 20.07 -3.91
N GLN A 60 -15.42 18.85 -4.39
CA GLN A 60 -16.45 17.80 -4.35
C GLN A 60 -16.90 17.51 -2.90
N ALA A 61 -15.98 17.50 -1.93
CA ALA A 61 -16.33 17.36 -0.51
C ALA A 61 -17.19 18.55 -0.03
N ALA A 62 -16.86 19.77 -0.44
CA ALA A 62 -17.67 20.95 -0.14
C ALA A 62 -19.06 20.91 -0.77
N GLU A 63 -19.20 20.36 -1.98
CA GLU A 63 -20.47 20.14 -2.66
C GLU A 63 -21.32 19.10 -1.95
N ARG A 64 -20.76 17.92 -1.63
CA ARG A 64 -21.44 16.87 -0.83
C ARG A 64 -22.00 17.44 0.47
N VAL A 65 -21.21 18.20 1.22
CA VAL A 65 -21.63 18.86 2.47
C VAL A 65 -22.66 19.99 2.20
N THR A 66 -22.56 20.70 1.07
CA THR A 66 -23.55 21.71 0.66
C THR A 66 -24.91 21.06 0.34
N HIS A 67 -24.92 19.88 -0.29
CA HIS A 67 -26.13 19.13 -0.57
C HIS A 67 -26.76 18.53 0.70
N GLN A 68 -25.94 17.98 1.61
CA GLN A 68 -26.37 17.59 2.96
C GLN A 68 -27.03 18.76 3.70
N ARG A 69 -26.44 19.97 3.64
CA ARG A 69 -27.02 21.18 4.23
C ARG A 69 -28.40 21.52 3.64
N LYS A 70 -28.55 21.44 2.31
CA LYS A 70 -29.85 21.68 1.64
C LYS A 70 -30.92 20.68 2.09
N ARG A 71 -30.55 19.39 2.27
CA ARG A 71 -31.45 18.34 2.78
C ARG A 71 -31.76 18.48 4.28
N ALA A 72 -30.83 19.02 5.07
CA ALA A 72 -30.98 19.22 6.51
C ALA A 72 -31.87 20.43 6.86
N TRP A 73 -31.87 21.46 6.02
CA TRP A 73 -32.61 22.69 6.23
C TRP A 73 -34.13 22.46 6.31
N GLY A 74 -34.78 23.09 7.30
CA GLY A 74 -36.21 22.93 7.58
C GLY A 74 -36.60 21.59 8.21
N ARG A 75 -35.66 20.65 8.42
CA ARG A 75 -35.94 19.39 9.14
C ARG A 75 -35.75 19.60 10.64
N PHE A 76 -36.84 19.99 11.30
CA PHE A 76 -36.86 20.32 12.74
C PHE A 76 -37.02 19.12 13.69
N SER A 77 -37.45 17.95 13.22
CA SER A 77 -37.57 16.77 14.09
C SER A 77 -36.22 16.12 14.41
N ASP A 78 -36.20 15.24 15.41
CA ASP A 78 -34.99 14.55 15.88
C ASP A 78 -34.35 13.64 14.84
N SER A 79 -33.03 13.46 14.99
CA SER A 79 -32.18 12.67 14.10
C SER A 79 -32.35 11.17 14.36
N SER A 80 -32.49 10.37 13.30
CA SER A 80 -32.60 8.90 13.39
C SER A 80 -31.27 8.14 13.21
N GLY A 81 -30.14 8.84 13.06
CA GLY A 81 -28.83 8.19 12.94
C GLY A 81 -27.67 9.12 12.56
N THR A 82 -26.45 8.59 12.58
CA THR A 82 -25.15 9.32 12.49
C THR A 82 -25.00 10.28 11.29
N HIS A 83 -25.72 10.03 10.19
CA HIS A 83 -25.67 10.86 8.98
C HIS A 83 -27.01 11.56 8.65
N ASP A 84 -27.99 11.47 9.54
CA ASP A 84 -29.28 12.14 9.40
C ASP A 84 -29.23 13.58 9.97
N TYR A 85 -28.50 14.45 9.26
CA TYR A 85 -28.30 15.85 9.64
C TYR A 85 -29.59 16.67 9.64
N ARG A 86 -29.83 17.45 10.71
CA ARG A 86 -31.05 18.24 10.92
C ARG A 86 -30.81 19.75 10.83
N ASP A 87 -31.86 20.55 10.95
CA ASP A 87 -31.76 22.00 10.73
C ASP A 87 -30.69 22.66 11.64
N ARG A 88 -30.58 22.19 12.89
CA ARG A 88 -29.54 22.58 13.86
C ARG A 88 -28.10 22.41 13.34
N ASP A 89 -27.86 21.44 12.46
CA ASP A 89 -26.54 21.13 11.91
C ASP A 89 -26.17 22.02 10.72
N THR A 90 -27.13 22.75 10.12
CA THR A 90 -26.93 23.53 8.89
C THR A 90 -25.80 24.57 9.01
N ARG A 91 -25.64 25.18 10.19
CA ARG A 91 -24.55 26.11 10.51
C ARG A 91 -23.18 25.43 10.49
N ASN A 92 -23.08 24.21 11.03
CA ASN A 92 -21.84 23.42 11.02
C ASN A 92 -21.50 22.95 9.61
N LEU A 93 -22.48 22.39 8.88
CA LEU A 93 -22.32 22.01 7.47
C LEU A 93 -21.91 23.21 6.59
N ARG A 94 -22.47 24.41 6.83
CA ARG A 94 -22.01 25.65 6.15
C ARG A 94 -20.55 25.97 6.46
N ARG A 95 -20.08 25.80 7.69
CA ARG A 95 -18.67 26.01 8.07
C ARG A 95 -17.76 24.98 7.40
N ARG A 96 -18.08 23.69 7.47
CA ARG A 96 -17.34 22.60 6.81
C ARG A 96 -17.21 22.82 5.30
N ALA A 97 -18.31 23.14 4.63
CA ALA A 97 -18.31 23.44 3.19
C ALA A 97 -17.57 24.75 2.82
N LYS A 98 -17.31 25.66 3.77
CA LYS A 98 -16.43 26.81 3.56
C LYS A 98 -14.96 26.45 3.80
N GLN A 99 -14.67 25.56 4.76
CA GLN A 99 -13.33 25.05 5.03
C GLN A 99 -12.79 24.29 3.82
N SER A 100 -13.50 23.29 3.29
CA SER A 100 -13.02 22.50 2.13
C SER A 100 -12.78 23.36 0.89
N ARG A 101 -13.68 24.30 0.53
CA ARG A 101 -13.42 25.29 -0.54
C ARG A 101 -12.20 26.17 -0.29
N GLY A 102 -11.96 26.52 0.99
CA GLY A 102 -10.76 27.26 1.40
C GLY A 102 -9.49 26.45 1.15
N VAL A 103 -9.46 25.18 1.56
CA VAL A 103 -8.34 24.27 1.30
C VAL A 103 -8.14 24.07 -0.20
N ALA A 104 -9.21 23.85 -0.98
CA ALA A 104 -9.14 23.72 -2.43
C ALA A 104 -8.51 24.95 -3.10
N LYS A 105 -8.88 26.16 -2.67
CA LYS A 105 -8.28 27.40 -3.18
C LYS A 105 -6.78 27.48 -2.86
N GLU A 106 -6.40 27.21 -1.61
CA GLU A 106 -4.99 27.29 -1.19
C GLU A 106 -4.13 26.20 -1.86
N LEU A 107 -4.69 25.02 -2.15
CA LEU A 107 -4.00 23.96 -2.90
C LEU A 107 -3.72 24.36 -4.35
N ARG A 108 -4.69 24.98 -5.05
CA ARG A 108 -4.46 25.51 -6.40
C ARG A 108 -3.43 26.64 -6.40
N ALA A 109 -3.53 27.57 -5.45
CA ALA A 109 -2.53 28.63 -5.26
C ALA A 109 -1.13 28.10 -4.86
N LEU A 110 -1.02 26.88 -4.33
CA LEU A 110 0.25 26.20 -4.13
C LEU A 110 0.74 25.55 -5.43
N ALA A 111 -0.13 24.86 -6.18
CA ALA A 111 0.20 24.24 -7.46
C ALA A 111 0.65 25.25 -8.52
N ASP A 112 0.11 26.47 -8.49
CA ASP A 112 0.45 27.54 -9.44
C ASP A 112 1.67 28.39 -8.99
N ASP A 113 2.30 28.06 -7.85
CA ASP A 113 3.53 28.68 -7.33
C ASP A 113 4.73 27.74 -7.54
N PRO A 114 5.63 28.01 -8.52
CA PRO A 114 6.75 27.12 -8.85
C PRO A 114 7.71 26.87 -7.70
N GLU A 115 8.00 27.87 -6.86
CA GLU A 115 8.96 27.73 -5.76
C GLU A 115 8.37 26.90 -4.60
N ARG A 116 7.06 27.04 -4.33
CA ARG A 116 6.37 26.18 -3.35
C ARG A 116 6.23 24.73 -3.83
N VAL A 117 5.98 24.51 -5.13
CA VAL A 117 6.01 23.17 -5.74
C VAL A 117 7.40 22.56 -5.64
N LYS A 118 8.46 23.31 -5.97
CA LYS A 118 9.85 22.87 -5.91
C LYS A 118 10.28 22.54 -4.48
N ALA A 119 9.86 23.31 -3.49
CA ALA A 119 10.06 22.98 -2.07
C ALA A 119 9.37 21.66 -1.68
N LEU A 120 8.10 21.45 -2.10
CA LEU A 120 7.36 20.21 -1.85
C LEU A 120 8.05 18.98 -2.48
N VAL A 121 8.58 19.12 -3.70
CA VAL A 121 9.36 18.07 -4.39
C VAL A 121 10.70 17.83 -3.68
N GLY A 122 11.37 18.88 -3.22
CA GLY A 122 12.59 18.79 -2.41
C GLY A 122 12.37 17.99 -1.12
N ASP A 123 11.34 18.32 -0.37
CA ASP A 123 10.95 17.59 0.84
C ASP A 123 10.61 16.12 0.54
N ALA A 124 9.88 15.87 -0.55
CA ALA A 124 9.51 14.52 -0.99
C ALA A 124 10.75 13.70 -1.40
N ARG A 125 11.73 14.32 -2.06
CA ARG A 125 13.02 13.71 -2.40
C ARG A 125 13.84 13.37 -1.15
N ILE A 126 13.94 14.29 -0.19
CA ILE A 126 14.66 14.03 1.09
C ILE A 126 14.01 12.85 1.81
N ALA A 127 12.68 12.83 1.92
CA ALA A 127 11.94 11.74 2.54
C ALA A 127 12.08 10.41 1.78
N ALA A 128 12.19 10.43 0.45
CA ALA A 128 12.45 9.23 -0.35
C ALA A 128 13.86 8.68 -0.09
N TRP A 129 14.90 9.51 -0.08
CA TRP A 129 16.26 9.03 0.22
C TRP A 129 16.41 8.51 1.65
N GLY A 130 15.76 9.13 2.63
CA GLY A 130 15.74 8.64 4.01
C GLY A 130 15.13 7.25 4.16
N ASP A 131 14.11 6.88 3.36
CA ASP A 131 13.57 5.51 3.34
C ASP A 131 14.60 4.50 2.83
N VAL A 132 15.32 4.87 1.77
CA VAL A 132 16.28 4.01 1.09
C VAL A 132 17.49 3.78 1.98
N GLU A 133 17.99 4.84 2.61
CA GLU A 133 19.02 4.79 3.64
C GLU A 133 18.59 3.91 4.81
N ALA A 134 17.40 4.14 5.39
CA ALA A 134 16.90 3.33 6.49
C ALA A 134 16.74 1.84 6.12
N ASN A 135 16.23 1.53 4.93
CA ASN A 135 16.08 0.15 4.47
C ASN A 135 17.43 -0.51 4.15
N LEU A 136 18.39 0.25 3.60
CA LEU A 136 19.74 -0.24 3.30
C LEU A 136 20.51 -0.50 4.60
N SER A 137 20.53 0.44 5.54
CA SER A 137 21.14 0.26 6.86
C SER A 137 20.53 -0.94 7.58
N GLN A 138 19.20 -1.04 7.66
CA GLN A 138 18.54 -2.20 8.28
C GLN A 138 18.90 -3.54 7.61
N ARG A 139 19.09 -3.57 6.28
CA ARG A 139 19.55 -4.79 5.59
C ARG A 139 21.02 -5.08 5.86
N LEU A 140 21.89 -4.07 5.86
CA LEU A 140 23.31 -4.24 6.18
C LEU A 140 23.51 -4.67 7.64
N ASP A 141 22.71 -4.17 8.57
CA ASP A 141 22.71 -4.58 9.99
C ASP A 141 22.27 -6.05 10.18
N VAL A 142 21.50 -6.61 9.24
CA VAL A 142 20.98 -7.99 9.31
C VAL A 142 21.81 -8.97 8.48
N GLU A 143 22.14 -8.61 7.23
CA GLU A 143 22.87 -9.45 6.27
C GLU A 143 24.39 -9.30 6.43
N GLY A 144 24.87 -8.13 6.86
CA GLY A 144 26.27 -7.84 7.17
C GLY A 144 26.67 -8.17 8.61
N MET A 145 25.76 -8.75 9.41
CA MET A 145 25.98 -9.16 10.80
C MET A 145 26.95 -10.37 10.86
N THR A 146 28.24 -10.10 10.74
CA THR A 146 29.29 -11.11 10.90
C THR A 146 29.49 -11.47 12.37
N ALA A 147 30.10 -12.62 12.62
CA ALA A 147 30.49 -13.06 13.96
C ALA A 147 31.37 -12.04 14.70
N ASP A 148 32.14 -11.24 13.96
CA ASP A 148 33.10 -10.27 14.49
C ASP A 148 32.48 -8.87 14.66
N ALA A 149 31.34 -8.59 14.05
CA ALA A 149 30.61 -7.32 14.15
C ALA A 149 29.71 -7.22 15.39
N ASP A 150 29.42 -8.34 16.06
CA ASP A 150 28.58 -8.41 17.25
C ASP A 150 29.44 -8.54 18.52
N PRO A 151 29.51 -7.50 19.39
CA PRO A 151 30.37 -7.50 20.58
C PRO A 151 30.04 -8.58 21.61
N GLU A 152 28.80 -9.09 21.60
CA GLU A 152 28.33 -10.13 22.51
C GLU A 152 28.37 -11.52 21.85
N TYR A 153 28.79 -11.63 20.58
CA TYR A 153 28.80 -12.89 19.83
C TYR A 153 29.56 -13.98 20.58
N ALA A 154 30.78 -13.72 21.06
CA ALA A 154 31.57 -14.71 21.78
C ALA A 154 30.86 -15.26 23.04
N GLN A 155 30.08 -14.42 23.72
CA GLN A 155 29.33 -14.78 24.92
C GLN A 155 28.06 -15.56 24.57
N MET A 156 27.30 -15.08 23.57
CA MET A 156 26.04 -15.69 23.12
C MET A 156 26.22 -16.88 22.17
N ARG A 157 27.42 -17.12 21.62
CA ARG A 157 27.67 -18.12 20.57
C ARG A 157 27.14 -19.50 20.93
N LYS A 158 27.32 -19.94 22.17
CA LYS A 158 26.83 -21.26 22.62
C LYS A 158 25.30 -21.33 22.52
N ALA A 159 24.59 -20.36 23.11
CA ALA A 159 23.14 -20.29 23.05
C ALA A 159 22.61 -20.20 21.61
N ARG A 160 23.27 -19.43 20.73
CA ARG A 160 22.90 -19.33 19.30
C ARG A 160 23.13 -20.65 18.55
N MET A 161 24.25 -21.34 18.78
CA MET A 161 24.52 -22.65 18.16
C MET A 161 23.56 -23.75 18.65
N ASP A 162 23.16 -23.70 19.93
CA ASP A 162 22.18 -24.62 20.49
C ASP A 162 20.77 -24.33 19.95
N ALA A 163 20.37 -23.06 19.81
CA ALA A 163 19.13 -22.65 19.17
C ALA A 163 19.06 -23.07 17.69
N LEU A 164 20.12 -22.82 16.90
CA LEU A 164 20.22 -23.25 15.50
C LEU A 164 19.99 -24.75 15.34
N ARG A 165 20.58 -25.56 16.24
CA ARG A 165 20.44 -27.02 16.22
C ARG A 165 19.04 -27.49 16.62
N MET A 166 18.53 -26.97 17.74
CA MET A 166 17.29 -27.48 18.35
C MET A 166 16.02 -26.92 17.71
N VAL A 167 16.08 -25.71 17.14
CA VAL A 167 14.92 -25.03 16.55
C VAL A 167 15.01 -25.05 15.02
N ASP A 168 16.04 -24.45 14.44
CA ASP A 168 16.05 -24.18 12.99
C ASP A 168 16.35 -25.41 12.15
N LEU A 169 17.37 -26.20 12.50
CA LEU A 169 17.68 -27.45 11.80
C LEU A 169 16.57 -28.50 12.00
N ALA A 170 15.98 -28.58 13.20
CA ALA A 170 14.82 -29.42 13.46
C ALA A 170 13.59 -29.02 12.61
N ARG A 171 13.31 -27.71 12.53
CA ARG A 171 12.25 -27.16 11.67
C ARG A 171 12.52 -27.43 10.20
N LEU A 172 13.75 -27.23 9.72
CA LEU A 172 14.15 -27.48 8.34
C LEU A 172 14.02 -28.97 7.98
N ALA A 173 14.48 -29.88 8.85
CA ALA A 173 14.32 -31.32 8.66
C ALA A 173 12.82 -31.71 8.58
N SER A 174 11.97 -31.11 9.41
CA SER A 174 10.52 -31.33 9.34
C SER A 174 9.90 -30.86 8.02
N GLN A 175 10.35 -29.71 7.48
CA GLN A 175 9.90 -29.18 6.20
C GLN A 175 10.41 -30.02 5.02
N ALA A 176 11.66 -30.47 5.06
CA ALA A 176 12.23 -31.38 4.06
C ALA A 176 11.46 -32.70 4.01
N LYS A 177 11.14 -33.29 5.18
CA LYS A 177 10.34 -34.52 5.27
C LYS A 177 8.91 -34.34 4.74
N ARG A 178 8.27 -33.19 4.99
CA ARG A 178 6.97 -32.84 4.39
C ARG A 178 7.08 -32.76 2.87
N ARG A 179 7.99 -31.93 2.33
CA ARG A 179 8.23 -31.81 0.88
C ARG A 179 8.55 -33.13 0.20
N ALA A 180 9.27 -34.04 0.86
CA ALA A 180 9.54 -35.39 0.34
C ALA A 180 8.27 -36.25 0.29
N LYS A 181 7.42 -36.19 1.32
CA LYS A 181 6.10 -36.86 1.31
C LYS A 181 5.18 -36.28 0.25
N ASP A 182 5.13 -34.96 0.11
CA ASP A 182 4.29 -34.27 -0.87
C ASP A 182 4.72 -34.61 -2.31
N ARG A 183 6.03 -34.77 -2.56
CA ARG A 183 6.57 -35.29 -3.83
C ARG A 183 6.18 -36.75 -4.05
N ALA A 184 6.40 -37.63 -3.08
CA ALA A 184 6.03 -39.05 -3.20
C ALA A 184 4.53 -39.22 -3.49
N ALA A 185 3.66 -38.48 -2.80
CA ALA A 185 2.21 -38.50 -3.08
C ALA A 185 1.85 -37.92 -4.46
N ALA A 186 2.61 -36.95 -4.97
CA ALA A 186 2.42 -36.39 -6.31
C ALA A 186 2.98 -37.28 -7.44
N ASP A 187 3.89 -38.21 -7.11
CA ASP A 187 4.42 -39.21 -8.03
C ASP A 187 3.55 -40.50 -7.99
N GLU A 188 3.07 -40.93 -6.82
CA GLU A 188 2.03 -41.97 -6.67
C GLU A 188 0.72 -41.57 -7.40
N ALA A 189 0.33 -40.30 -7.35
CA ALA A 189 -0.82 -39.77 -8.10
C ALA A 189 -0.60 -39.63 -9.62
N LYS A 190 0.60 -39.96 -10.13
CA LYS A 190 0.95 -39.95 -11.56
C LYS A 190 1.15 -41.34 -12.15
N GLU A 191 1.15 -42.41 -11.37
CA GLU A 191 1.12 -43.77 -11.92
C GLU A 191 -0.25 -43.99 -12.60
N PRO A 192 -0.31 -44.22 -13.92
CA PRO A 192 -1.55 -44.51 -14.60
C PRO A 192 -2.03 -45.92 -14.24
N SER A 193 -3.35 -46.09 -14.10
CA SER A 193 -3.99 -47.37 -13.85
C SER A 193 -4.02 -48.26 -15.10
N ASP A 194 -2.85 -48.70 -15.59
CA ASP A 194 -2.69 -49.64 -16.70
C ASP A 194 -3.02 -51.08 -16.28
N ALA A 195 -4.26 -51.30 -15.84
CA ALA A 195 -4.78 -52.60 -15.40
C ALA A 195 -6.27 -52.80 -15.72
N ALA A 196 -6.78 -52.21 -16.82
CA ALA A 196 -8.21 -52.30 -17.14
C ALA A 196 -8.60 -52.43 -18.64
N GLU A 197 -7.70 -52.72 -19.59
CA GLU A 197 -8.16 -53.05 -20.96
C GLU A 197 -7.20 -53.92 -21.80
N SER A 198 -7.29 -55.25 -21.68
CA SER A 198 -6.85 -56.19 -22.74
C SER A 198 -7.55 -57.54 -22.62
N GLY A 199 -8.70 -57.71 -23.30
CA GLY A 199 -9.53 -58.91 -23.09
C GLY A 199 -10.51 -59.30 -24.19
N LYS A 200 -10.46 -58.72 -25.41
CA LYS A 200 -11.37 -59.17 -26.49
C LYS A 200 -10.95 -58.83 -27.94
N SER A 201 -10.03 -59.60 -28.51
CA SER A 201 -10.07 -59.90 -29.96
C SER A 201 -9.42 -61.26 -30.27
N GLY A 202 -10.11 -62.10 -31.05
CA GLY A 202 -9.71 -63.52 -31.21
C GLY A 202 -10.66 -64.33 -32.10
N LYS A 203 -11.09 -63.75 -33.23
CA LYS A 203 -12.11 -64.33 -34.13
C LYS A 203 -11.46 -65.33 -35.09
N LYS A 204 -11.75 -66.64 -34.98
CA LYS A 204 -11.40 -67.65 -36.00
C LYS A 204 -12.66 -68.34 -36.55
N LYS A 205 -12.82 -68.30 -37.88
CA LYS A 205 -13.89 -68.98 -38.64
C LYS A 205 -13.43 -70.37 -39.09
N LYS A 206 -14.35 -71.34 -39.15
CA LYS A 206 -14.57 -72.32 -40.25
C LYS A 206 -15.79 -73.22 -39.91
N SER A 207 -16.84 -73.27 -40.74
CA SER A 207 -17.16 -74.34 -41.74
C SER A 207 -17.40 -75.74 -41.11
N THR A 208 -18.34 -76.62 -41.46
CA THR A 208 -19.43 -76.77 -42.47
C THR A 208 -20.09 -78.16 -42.19
N ALA A 209 -21.28 -78.59 -42.65
CA ALA A 209 -22.47 -77.99 -43.29
C ALA A 209 -23.57 -79.08 -43.45
N ARG A 210 -24.82 -78.65 -43.72
CA ARG A 210 -26.05 -79.46 -43.92
C ARG A 210 -26.66 -80.08 -42.67
#